data_AF-B4D699-F1
#
_entry.id   AF-B4D699-F1
#
_cell.length_a   1.000
_cell.length_b   1.000
_cell.length_c   1.000
_cell.angle_alpha   90.00
_cell.angle_beta   90.00
_cell.angle_gamma   90.00
#
_symmetry.space_group_name_H-M   'P 1'
#
loop_
_entity.id
_entity.type
_entity.pdbx_description
1 polymer ?
#
loop_
_entity_poly.entity_id
_entity_poly.type
_entity_poly.pdbx_seq_one_letter_code
_entity_poly.pdbx_strand_id
1 'polypeptide(L)'
;MTDSESPSGRFRIAISAWEARMSLWIETPTVLDKTTGETLLSFKDGNWSLDAARWLSDSIVELTLRKYPGNHLPVNIIATLDCANRTARIGEKEVQFLAEVESALDNALTWRTVTPPPRAARSGFASAVRRFFFGK
;
A
#
# COMPACT_ATOMS: atom_id res chain seq x y z
N MET A 1 -4.28 -13.51 5.78
CA MET A 1 -3.54 -13.58 7.06
C MET A 1 -4.55 -13.54 8.21
N THR A 2 -4.42 -14.43 9.21
CA THR A 2 -5.30 -14.43 10.39
C THR A 2 -4.96 -13.25 11.29
N ASP A 3 -5.93 -12.75 12.04
CA ASP A 3 -5.71 -11.79 13.12
C ASP A 3 -4.60 -12.23 14.09
N SER A 4 -3.85 -11.26 14.61
CA SER A 4 -2.65 -11.49 15.44
C SER A 4 -2.76 -10.71 16.75
N GLU A 5 -2.44 -11.35 17.88
CA GLU A 5 -2.49 -10.74 19.21
C GLU A 5 -1.09 -10.59 19.82
N SER A 6 -0.91 -9.55 20.63
CA SER A 6 0.31 -9.38 21.42
C SER A 6 0.47 -10.54 22.41
N PRO A 7 1.69 -10.85 22.89
CA PRO A 7 1.89 -11.97 23.82
C PRO A 7 1.07 -11.86 25.11
N SER A 8 0.86 -10.64 25.62
CA SER A 8 -0.04 -10.35 26.74
C SER A 8 -1.54 -10.43 26.40
N GLY A 9 -1.91 -10.49 25.11
CA GLY A 9 -3.29 -10.48 24.63
C GLY A 9 -3.98 -9.11 24.71
N ARG A 10 -3.27 -8.06 25.17
CA ARG A 10 -3.81 -6.70 25.29
C ARG A 10 -4.04 -6.04 23.93
N PHE A 11 -3.12 -6.19 22.99
CA PHE A 11 -3.24 -5.55 21.69
C PHE A 11 -3.55 -6.58 20.61
N ARG A 12 -4.32 -6.16 19.60
CA ARG A 12 -4.71 -7.02 18.48
C ARG A 12 -4.59 -6.29 17.16
N ILE A 13 -4.13 -7.02 16.15
CA ILE A 13 -4.21 -6.66 14.75
C ILE A 13 -5.40 -7.39 14.13
N ALA A 14 -6.41 -6.63 13.72
CA ALA A 14 -7.50 -7.11 12.90
C ALA A 14 -7.22 -6.83 11.42
N ILE A 15 -7.77 -7.65 10.53
CA ILE A 15 -7.58 -7.53 9.08
C ILE A 15 -8.94 -7.35 8.41
N SER A 16 -9.05 -6.33 7.56
CA SER A 16 -10.14 -6.17 6.60
C SER A 16 -9.59 -6.48 5.20
N ALA A 17 -10.12 -7.51 4.56
CA ALA A 17 -9.64 -7.96 3.25
C ALA A 17 -10.60 -7.58 2.12
N TRP A 18 -10.07 -7.18 0.97
CA TRP A 18 -10.84 -7.01 -0.27
C TRP A 18 -10.00 -7.38 -1.50
N GLU A 19 -10.69 -7.79 -2.58
CA GLU A 19 -10.06 -8.18 -3.83
C GLU A 19 -9.95 -6.96 -4.78
N ALA A 20 -8.73 -6.60 -5.12
CA ALA A 20 -8.41 -5.58 -6.11
C ALA A 20 -8.42 -6.17 -7.54
N ARG A 21 -8.10 -5.33 -8.53
CA ARG A 21 -7.98 -5.80 -9.92
C ARG A 21 -6.88 -6.87 -10.02
N MET A 22 -7.00 -7.72 -11.05
CA MET A 22 -6.05 -8.82 -11.31
C MET A 22 -5.98 -9.84 -10.16
N SER A 23 -7.06 -9.97 -9.37
CA SER A 23 -7.18 -10.89 -8.24
C SER A 23 -6.09 -10.74 -7.18
N LEU A 24 -5.56 -9.53 -7.03
CA LEU A 24 -4.67 -9.18 -5.93
C LEU A 24 -5.51 -8.89 -4.68
N TRP A 25 -5.20 -9.57 -3.59
CA TRP A 25 -5.84 -9.32 -2.30
C TRP A 25 -5.13 -8.22 -1.54
N ILE A 26 -5.92 -7.33 -0.93
CA ILE A 26 -5.45 -6.27 -0.05
C ILE A 26 -5.96 -6.58 1.35
N GLU A 27 -5.05 -6.72 2.31
CA GLU A 27 -5.32 -7.08 3.70
C GLU A 27 -5.01 -5.88 4.61
N THR A 28 -5.96 -4.96 4.75
CA THR A 28 -5.75 -3.71 5.49
C THR A 28 -5.79 -3.95 7.01
N PRO A 29 -4.72 -3.59 7.75
CA PRO A 29 -4.67 -3.82 9.18
C PRO A 29 -5.32 -2.70 10.00
N THR A 30 -5.90 -3.09 11.14
CA THR A 30 -6.34 -2.19 12.21
C THR A 30 -5.70 -2.67 13.51
N VAL A 31 -5.10 -1.76 14.28
CA VAL A 31 -4.50 -2.07 15.58
C VAL A 31 -5.41 -1.55 16.69
N LEU A 32 -5.72 -2.42 17.64
CA LEU A 32 -6.69 -2.20 18.71
C LEU A 32 -6.04 -2.45 20.08
N ASP A 33 -6.39 -1.64 21.08
CA ASP A 33 -6.20 -1.97 22.50
C ASP A 33 -7.47 -2.64 23.02
N LYS A 34 -7.41 -3.95 23.32
CA LYS A 34 -8.54 -4.74 23.79
C LYS A 34 -8.97 -4.37 25.21
N THR A 35 -8.08 -3.79 26.01
CA THR A 35 -8.41 -3.39 27.38
C THR A 35 -9.28 -2.13 27.39
N THR A 36 -8.97 -1.16 26.53
CA THR A 36 -9.71 0.11 26.44
C THR A 36 -10.81 0.09 25.37
N GLY A 37 -10.74 -0.84 24.42
CA GLY A 37 -11.60 -0.86 23.23
C GLY A 37 -11.18 0.17 22.17
N GLU A 38 -10.04 0.83 22.36
CA GLU A 38 -9.60 1.93 21.49
C GLU A 38 -8.96 1.41 20.21
N THR A 39 -9.26 2.07 19.09
CA THR A 39 -8.53 1.88 17.84
C THR A 39 -7.29 2.76 17.83
N LEU A 40 -6.13 2.13 17.92
CA LEU A 40 -4.83 2.80 17.98
C LEU A 40 -4.34 3.21 16.58
N LEU A 41 -4.57 2.36 15.57
CA LEU A 41 -4.23 2.63 14.18
C LEU A 41 -5.33 2.07 13.27
N SER A 42 -5.82 2.89 12.35
CA SER A 42 -6.67 2.47 11.24
C SER A 42 -6.29 3.27 10.01
N PHE A 43 -6.21 2.59 8.86
CA PHE A 43 -5.97 3.23 7.58
C PHE A 43 -7.29 3.77 7.02
N LYS A 44 -7.28 5.01 6.54
CA LYS A 44 -8.39 5.60 5.78
C LYS A 44 -8.35 5.14 4.32
N ASP A 45 -7.14 5.01 3.77
CA ASP A 45 -6.90 4.44 2.46
C ASP A 45 -6.82 2.92 2.56
N GLY A 46 -7.88 2.24 2.09
CA GLY A 46 -7.97 0.78 2.06
C GLY A 46 -6.96 0.10 1.12
N ASN A 47 -6.06 0.84 0.46
CA ASN A 47 -5.05 0.26 -0.40
C ASN A 47 -3.77 -0.18 0.32
N TRP A 48 -3.64 0.11 1.61
CA TRP A 48 -2.57 -0.45 2.42
C TRP A 48 -2.86 -1.91 2.74
N SER A 49 -1.88 -2.77 2.49
CA SER A 49 -1.91 -4.19 2.80
C SER A 49 -0.82 -4.54 3.79
N LEU A 50 -1.16 -5.38 4.76
CA LEU A 50 -0.21 -6.04 5.64
C LEU A 50 0.34 -7.28 4.94
N ASP A 51 1.66 -7.34 4.78
CA ASP A 51 2.36 -8.53 4.27
C ASP A 51 2.85 -9.42 5.42
N ALA A 52 3.27 -8.80 6.54
CA ALA A 52 3.71 -9.52 7.74
C ALA A 52 3.54 -8.66 8.99
N ALA A 53 3.31 -9.30 10.13
CA ALA A 53 3.31 -8.68 11.45
C ALA A 53 4.08 -9.55 12.44
N ARG A 54 4.89 -8.92 13.29
CA ARG A 54 5.70 -9.59 14.30
C ARG A 54 5.71 -8.78 15.59
N TRP A 55 5.15 -9.34 16.65
CA TRP A 55 5.27 -8.77 18.00
C TRP A 55 6.70 -8.92 18.50
N LEU A 56 7.32 -7.81 18.87
CA LEU A 56 8.67 -7.75 19.43
C LEU A 56 8.63 -7.82 20.96
N SER A 57 7.52 -7.39 21.55
CA SER A 57 7.23 -7.43 22.98
C SER A 57 5.71 -7.40 23.19
N ASP A 58 5.27 -7.27 24.44
CA ASP A 58 3.85 -7.14 24.81
C ASP A 58 3.14 -5.92 24.21
N SER A 59 3.88 -4.88 23.80
CA SER A 59 3.33 -3.64 23.29
C SER A 59 3.96 -3.15 21.99
N ILE A 60 5.04 -3.78 21.54
CA ILE A 60 5.77 -3.35 20.34
C ILE A 60 5.51 -4.34 19.22
N VAL A 61 5.05 -3.84 18.07
CA VAL A 61 4.82 -4.64 16.88
C VAL A 61 5.50 -4.05 15.65
N GLU A 62 6.11 -4.92 14.87
CA GLU A 62 6.66 -4.60 13.56
C GLU A 62 5.67 -5.02 12.48
N LEU A 63 5.27 -4.08 11.63
CA LEU A 63 4.39 -4.29 10.49
C LEU A 63 5.19 -4.10 9.20
N THR A 64 5.15 -5.11 8.33
CA THR A 64 5.61 -4.99 6.94
C THR A 64 4.39 -4.67 6.08
N LEU A 65 4.40 -3.49 5.47
CA LEU A 65 3.27 -2.92 4.76
C LEU A 65 3.63 -2.65 3.30
N ARG A 66 2.66 -2.84 2.41
CA ARG A 66 2.74 -2.44 1.00
C ARG A 66 1.53 -1.61 0.62
N LYS A 67 1.69 -0.71 -0.35
CA LYS A 67 0.56 0.06 -0.90
C LYS A 67 0.19 -0.41 -2.30
N TYR A 68 -1.10 -0.51 -2.58
CA TYR A 68 -1.64 -0.74 -3.91
C TYR A 68 -2.13 0.59 -4.56
N PRO A 69 -2.02 0.77 -5.89
CA PRO A 69 -1.20 -0.01 -6.81
C PRO A 69 0.29 0.09 -6.48
N GLY A 70 1.05 -0.97 -6.75
CA GLY A 70 2.45 -1.12 -6.31
C GLY A 70 3.50 -0.36 -7.14
N ASN A 71 3.13 0.68 -7.91
CA ASN A 71 4.07 1.46 -8.73
C ASN A 71 4.76 2.56 -7.92
N HIS A 72 5.39 2.17 -6.82
CA HIS A 72 6.15 3.07 -5.95
C HIS A 72 7.41 2.37 -5.42
N LEU A 73 8.28 3.15 -4.80
CA LEU A 73 9.37 2.65 -3.97
C LEU A 73 9.28 3.25 -2.56
N PRO A 74 9.75 2.53 -1.53
CA PRO A 74 10.14 1.12 -1.58
C PRO A 74 8.92 0.21 -1.77
N VAL A 75 9.10 -1.02 -2.26
CA VAL A 75 7.99 -1.97 -2.50
C VAL A 75 7.21 -2.23 -1.20
N ASN A 76 7.95 -2.41 -0.11
CA ASN A 76 7.43 -2.58 1.24
C ASN A 76 8.06 -1.55 2.18
N ILE A 77 7.31 -1.11 3.18
CA ILE A 77 7.76 -0.27 4.27
C ILE A 77 7.59 -1.03 5.59
N ILE A 78 8.57 -0.89 6.48
CA ILE A 78 8.49 -1.42 7.85
C ILE A 78 8.10 -0.28 8.79
N ALA A 79 7.02 -0.48 9.55
CA ALA A 79 6.61 0.39 10.64
C ALA A 79 6.68 -0.38 11.96
N THR A 80 7.44 0.13 12.93
CA THR A 80 7.44 -0.37 14.31
C THR A 80 6.52 0.50 15.14
N LEU A 81 5.47 -0.07 15.71
CA LEU A 81 4.52 0.64 16.57
C LEU A 81 4.82 0.31 18.03
N ASP A 82 4.84 1.32 18.89
CA ASP A 82 4.73 1.15 20.33
C ASP A 82 3.29 1.46 20.73
N CYS A 83 2.49 0.41 20.88
CA CYS A 83 1.07 0.53 21.19
C CYS A 83 0.81 1.12 22.58
N ALA A 84 1.73 0.93 23.53
CA ALA A 84 1.57 1.46 24.89
C ALA A 84 1.83 2.97 24.92
N ASN A 85 2.87 3.43 24.22
CA ASN A 85 3.23 4.85 24.16
C ASN A 85 2.53 5.61 23.04
N ARG A 86 1.80 4.91 22.15
CA ARG A 86 1.07 5.48 21.01
C ARG A 86 1.97 6.22 20.03
N THR A 87 3.19 5.73 19.88
CA THR A 87 4.19 6.23 18.94
C THR A 87 4.54 5.16 17.91
N ALA A 88 5.24 5.57 16.86
CA ALA A 88 5.75 4.66 15.86
C ALA A 88 7.10 5.11 15.32
N ARG A 89 7.77 4.21 14.62
CA ARG A 89 8.98 4.49 13.85
C ARG A 89 8.85 3.87 12.46
N ILE A 90 9.15 4.66 11.43
CA ILE A 90 9.14 4.27 10.02
C ILE A 90 10.52 4.57 9.46
N GLY A 91 11.32 3.54 9.21
CA GLY A 91 12.75 3.71 8.92
C GLY A 91 13.46 4.46 10.06
N GLU A 92 14.05 5.60 9.76
CA GLU A 92 14.69 6.48 10.77
C GLU A 92 13.76 7.55 11.33
N LYS A 93 12.53 7.68 10.80
CA LYS A 93 11.58 8.71 11.23
C LYS A 93 10.76 8.22 12.41
N GLU A 94 10.80 8.97 13.51
CA GLU A 94 9.87 8.80 14.62
C GLU A 94 8.55 9.54 14.35
N VAL A 95 7.45 8.93 14.74
CA VAL A 95 6.08 9.43 14.60
C VAL A 95 5.47 9.46 16.00
N GLN A 96 5.12 10.66 16.47
CA GLN A 96 4.72 10.89 17.87
C GLN A 96 3.29 10.43 18.16
N PHE A 97 2.46 10.27 17.13
CA PHE A 97 1.07 9.82 17.28
C PHE A 97 0.74 8.75 16.25
N LEU A 98 0.16 7.63 16.69
CA LEU A 98 -0.27 6.55 15.78
C LEU A 98 -1.26 7.02 14.70
N ALA A 99 -2.05 8.05 14.96
CA ALA A 99 -2.95 8.65 13.97
C ALA A 99 -2.22 9.26 12.76
N GLU A 100 -0.93 9.59 12.88
CA GLU A 100 -0.11 10.18 11.80
C GLU A 100 0.66 9.13 11.00
N VAL A 101 0.61 7.86 11.40
CA VAL A 101 1.36 6.76 10.76
C VAL A 101 1.02 6.62 9.29
N GLU A 102 -0.27 6.66 8.92
CA GLU A 102 -0.70 6.56 7.52
C GLU A 102 -0.09 7.69 6.67
N SER A 103 -0.16 8.93 7.14
CA SER A 103 0.45 10.07 6.44
C SER A 103 1.97 9.96 6.38
N ALA A 104 2.61 9.44 7.42
CA ALA A 104 4.05 9.22 7.42
C ALA A 104 4.48 8.12 6.43
N LEU A 105 3.68 7.06 6.30
CA LEU A 105 3.87 5.99 5.31
C LEU A 105 3.70 6.52 3.89
N ASP A 106 2.66 7.32 3.63
CA ASP A 106 2.44 7.93 2.31
C ASP A 106 3.61 8.82 1.89
N ASN A 107 4.15 9.61 2.82
CA ASN A 107 5.31 10.46 2.56
C ASN A 107 6.62 9.68 2.33
N ALA A 108 6.68 8.42 2.75
CA ALA A 108 7.83 7.56 2.52
C ALA A 108 7.81 6.91 1.12
N LEU A 109 6.72 7.06 0.36
CA LEU A 109 6.58 6.50 -0.99
C LEU A 109 7.07 7.45 -2.07
N THR A 110 7.87 6.92 -3.00
CA THR A 110 8.24 7.55 -4.26
C THR A 110 7.51 6.87 -5.42
N TRP A 111 6.47 7.51 -5.93
CA TRP A 111 5.68 6.97 -7.03
C TRP A 111 6.43 6.99 -8.36
N ARG A 112 6.43 5.86 -9.06
CA ARG A 112 6.99 5.72 -10.40
C ARG A 112 5.88 5.93 -11.42
N THR A 113 6.05 6.92 -12.28
CA THR A 113 5.23 7.06 -13.47
C THR A 113 5.68 6.04 -14.50
N VAL A 114 4.75 5.21 -14.98
CA VAL A 114 4.98 4.43 -16.19
C VAL A 114 4.77 5.39 -17.36
N THR A 115 5.84 5.85 -18.00
CA THR A 115 5.69 6.51 -19.30
C THR A 115 5.24 5.45 -20.30
N PRO A 116 4.02 5.53 -20.88
CA PRO A 116 3.64 4.59 -21.92
C PRO A 116 4.62 4.73 -23.09
N PRO A 117 5.00 3.62 -23.75
CA PRO A 117 5.83 3.71 -24.96
C PRO A 117 5.13 4.63 -25.96
N PRO A 118 5.88 5.48 -26.70
CA PRO A 118 5.29 6.35 -27.71
C PRO A 118 4.46 5.48 -28.66
N ARG A 119 3.17 5.85 -28.82
CA ARG A 119 2.25 5.13 -29.70
C ARG A 119 2.89 5.06 -31.08
N ALA A 120 3.22 3.86 -31.55
CA ALA A 120 3.76 3.67 -32.89
C ALA A 120 2.85 4.42 -33.89
N ALA A 121 3.41 5.40 -34.58
CA ALA A 121 2.69 6.15 -35.59
C ALA A 121 2.13 5.12 -36.59
N ARG A 122 0.80 5.06 -36.72
CA ARG A 122 0.17 4.23 -37.76
C ARG A 122 0.70 4.78 -39.08
N SER A 123 1.57 4.04 -39.75
CA SER A 123 1.96 4.33 -41.13
C SER A 123 0.71 4.19 -41.98
N GLY A 124 0.10 5.33 -42.30
CA GLY A 124 -1.00 5.39 -43.25
C GLY A 124 -0.48 4.95 -44.60
N PHE A 125 -0.90 3.77 -45.05
CA PHE A 125 -0.82 3.42 -46.47
C PHE A 125 -1.77 4.35 -47.23
N ALA A 126 -1.24 5.45 -47.76
CA ALA A 126 -1.92 6.21 -48.80
C ALA A 126 -1.93 5.35 -50.07
N SER A 127 -3.06 4.70 -50.35
CA SER A 127 -3.32 4.10 -51.66
C SER A 127 -3.38 5.22 -52.70
N ALA A 128 -2.33 5.35 -53.51
CA ALA A 128 -2.34 6.20 -54.69
C ALA A 128 -3.18 5.53 -55.78
N VAL A 129 -4.41 6.02 -55.97
CA VAL A 129 -5.22 5.71 -57.16
C VAL A 129 -4.58 6.41 -58.37
N ARG A 130 -3.87 5.67 -59.22
CA ARG A 130 -3.51 6.16 -60.56
C ARG A 130 -4.72 6.02 -61.49
N ARG A 131 -5.30 7.15 -61.92
CA ARG A 131 -6.18 7.17 -63.10
C ARG A 131 -5.32 6.96 -64.35
N PHE A 132 -5.52 5.84 -65.02
CA PHE A 132 -5.22 5.72 -66.44
C PHE A 132 -6.45 6.16 -67.22
N PHE A 133 -6.31 7.18 -68.07
CA PHE A 133 -7.22 7.39 -69.19
C PHE A 133 -6.40 7.19 -70.47
N PHE A 134 -6.73 6.11 -71.19
CA PHE A 134 -6.36 5.87 -72.58
C PHE A 134 -7.26 6.73 -73.49
N GLY A 135 -6.69 7.25 -74.57
CA GLY A 135 -7.30 8.25 -75.44
C GLY A 135 -8.18 7.72 -76.57
N LYS A 136 -8.51 8.64 -77.48
CA LYS A 136 -8.46 8.48 -78.93
C LYS A 136 -8.39 9.86 -79.58
#